data_AF-R0GLP8-F1
#
_entry.id   AF-R0GLP8-F1
#
_cell.length_a   1.000
_cell.length_b   1.000
_cell.length_c   1.000
_cell.angle_alpha   90.00
_cell.angle_beta   90.00
_cell.angle_gamma   90.00
#
_symmetry.space_group_name_H-M   'P 1'
#
loop_
_entity.id
_entity.type
_entity.pdbx_description
1 polymer ?
#
loop_
_entity_poly.entity_id
_entity_poly.type
_entity_poly.pdbx_seq_one_letter_code
_entity_poly.pdbx_strand_id
1 'polypeptide(L)'
;MNATLVLPELDANSFWHDDSGFQGIYDVEHFIETLKYDVKIVGKIPDAHKNGKTKKIKAFQIRPPRDAPIEWYLTTALKAMKEHSAIYLTPFSHRLAEEIDNPEYQRLRCRVNYHALRFKPHIMKLSESIVDKLRSQGHFMSIHLRFEMDMLAFAGCFDIFNPEEQKILRKYRKENFAEKRLIYNERRAIGKCPLTPEEVGLILRAMRFDNSTRIYLAAGELFGGERFMKPFRTLFPRLDNHSSVDPSEELSANSQGLIGSAVDYMVCLLSDIFMPTYDGPSNFANNLLGHRLYYGFRTTIRPDRKALAPIFIAREKGKIAGFEEAVRRVMLKTNFGGPHRRVSPESFYTNSWPECFCQMNPKKSSDKCPPDNVIEILDSRLESVRDPDSTSQTNSTVTGLER
;
A
#
# COMPACT_ATOMS: atom_id res chain seq x y z
N MET A 1 -9.46 -2.78 -26.78
CA MET A 1 -10.87 -2.40 -26.50
C MET A 1 -11.27 -1.07 -27.15
N ASN A 2 -10.35 -0.11 -27.35
CA ASN A 2 -10.68 1.25 -27.81
C ASN A 2 -11.75 1.92 -26.94
N ALA A 3 -11.53 1.86 -25.62
CA ALA A 3 -12.46 2.34 -24.60
C ALA A 3 -11.92 3.62 -23.97
N THR A 4 -12.82 4.44 -23.42
CA THR A 4 -12.49 5.59 -22.58
C THR A 4 -12.69 5.18 -21.12
N LEU A 5 -11.70 5.46 -20.27
CA LEU A 5 -11.81 5.25 -18.83
C LEU A 5 -12.59 6.42 -18.22
N VAL A 6 -13.63 6.10 -17.46
CA VAL A 6 -14.26 7.07 -16.55
C VAL A 6 -13.53 6.98 -15.22
N LEU A 7 -13.25 8.12 -14.57
CA LEU A 7 -12.60 8.13 -13.26
C LEU A 7 -13.29 7.14 -12.31
N PRO A 8 -12.52 6.32 -11.59
CA PRO A 8 -13.08 5.28 -10.74
C PRO A 8 -13.81 5.88 -9.54
N GLU A 9 -14.82 5.14 -9.07
CA GLU A 9 -15.48 5.41 -7.80
C GLU A 9 -14.82 4.56 -6.72
N LEU A 10 -14.45 5.17 -5.60
CA LEU A 10 -14.00 4.44 -4.42
C LEU A 10 -15.22 3.99 -3.62
N ASP A 11 -15.19 2.77 -3.11
CA ASP A 11 -16.27 2.24 -2.28
C ASP A 11 -16.26 2.93 -0.90
N ALA A 12 -17.18 3.87 -0.71
CA ALA A 12 -17.38 4.62 0.52
C ALA A 12 -18.19 3.84 1.58
N ASN A 13 -18.95 2.80 1.17
CA ASN A 13 -20.01 2.20 1.99
C ASN A 13 -19.54 1.06 2.90
N SER A 14 -18.35 0.50 2.65
CA SER A 14 -17.99 -0.80 3.25
C SER A 14 -17.29 -0.71 4.61
N PHE A 15 -16.56 0.38 4.92
CA PHE A 15 -15.82 0.49 6.18
C PHE A 15 -15.48 1.93 6.59
N TRP A 16 -14.99 2.73 5.66
CA TRP A 16 -14.41 4.04 5.96
C TRP A 16 -15.44 5.16 6.11
N HIS A 17 -16.68 4.97 5.61
CA HIS A 17 -17.75 5.99 5.62
C HIS A 17 -17.22 7.37 5.18
N ASP A 18 -16.42 7.39 4.10
CA ASP A 18 -15.71 8.56 3.59
C ASP A 18 -16.17 8.86 2.15
N ASP A 19 -16.75 10.06 1.97
CA ASP A 19 -17.33 10.50 0.69
C ASP A 19 -16.34 11.28 -0.20
N SER A 20 -15.06 11.35 0.17
CA SER A 20 -14.02 12.07 -0.59
C SER A 20 -13.85 11.50 -2.01
N GLY A 21 -14.07 10.20 -2.18
CA GLY A 21 -13.94 9.51 -3.46
C GLY A 21 -12.53 9.61 -4.07
N PHE A 22 -12.39 9.19 -5.32
CA PHE A 22 -11.09 9.21 -6.01
C PHE A 22 -10.52 10.63 -6.14
N GLN A 23 -11.38 11.59 -6.50
CA GLN A 23 -11.00 12.98 -6.72
C GLN A 23 -10.71 13.74 -5.43
N GLY A 24 -11.13 13.24 -4.27
CA GLY A 24 -10.77 13.81 -2.98
C GLY A 24 -9.34 13.48 -2.56
N ILE A 25 -8.83 12.33 -3.00
CA ILE A 25 -7.55 11.76 -2.55
C ILE A 25 -6.43 11.93 -3.58
N TYR A 26 -6.71 11.70 -4.86
CA TYR A 26 -5.71 11.73 -5.91
C TYR A 26 -5.73 13.04 -6.71
N ASP A 27 -4.56 13.41 -7.22
CA ASP A 27 -4.40 14.49 -8.19
C ASP A 27 -4.90 14.02 -9.57
N VAL A 28 -6.16 14.36 -9.87
CA VAL A 28 -6.86 13.93 -11.09
C VAL A 28 -6.24 14.53 -12.34
N GLU A 29 -5.80 15.79 -12.28
CA GLU A 29 -5.20 16.47 -13.43
C GLU A 29 -3.88 15.80 -13.79
N HIS A 30 -3.02 15.58 -12.80
CA HIS A 30 -1.78 14.82 -12.96
C HIS A 30 -2.03 13.40 -13.49
N PHE A 31 -3.05 12.71 -12.98
CA PHE A 31 -3.41 11.36 -13.42
C PHE A 31 -3.82 11.31 -14.90
N ILE A 32 -4.66 12.26 -15.35
CA ILE A 32 -5.12 12.35 -16.74
C ILE A 32 -3.95 12.73 -17.65
N GLU A 33 -3.15 13.72 -17.26
CA GLU A 33 -2.02 14.23 -18.05
C GLU A 33 -0.93 13.18 -18.22
N THR A 34 -0.60 12.44 -17.14
CA THR A 34 0.41 11.37 -17.16
C THR A 34 0.03 10.21 -18.09
N LEU A 35 -1.27 9.96 -18.29
CA LEU A 35 -1.78 8.82 -19.05
C LEU A 35 -2.39 9.22 -20.41
N LYS A 36 -2.30 10.49 -20.82
CA LYS A 36 -3.00 11.02 -22.00
C LYS A 36 -2.68 10.31 -23.32
N TYR A 37 -1.50 9.72 -23.43
CA TYR A 37 -1.06 8.96 -24.61
C TYR A 37 -1.36 7.45 -24.51
N ASP A 38 -1.71 6.95 -23.33
CA ASP A 38 -1.98 5.52 -23.10
C ASP A 38 -3.49 5.24 -23.10
N VAL A 39 -4.27 6.05 -22.39
CA VAL A 39 -5.71 5.85 -22.17
C VAL A 39 -6.43 7.19 -22.16
N LYS A 40 -7.52 7.31 -22.92
CA LYS A 40 -8.41 8.47 -22.81
C LYS A 40 -9.20 8.38 -21.51
N ILE A 41 -9.13 9.43 -20.68
CA ILE A 41 -9.78 9.47 -19.37
C ILE A 41 -10.77 10.65 -19.33
N VAL A 42 -11.94 10.43 -18.74
CA VAL A 42 -12.97 11.46 -18.50
C VAL A 42 -13.49 11.40 -17.07
N GLY A 43 -13.91 12.55 -16.53
CA GLY A 43 -14.39 12.64 -15.15
C GLY A 43 -15.74 11.95 -14.88
N LYS A 44 -16.61 11.89 -15.90
CA LYS A 44 -17.94 11.26 -15.81
C LYS A 44 -18.36 10.69 -17.16
N ILE A 45 -19.33 9.78 -17.14
CA ILE A 45 -19.92 9.24 -18.37
C ILE A 45 -20.55 10.41 -19.18
N PRO A 46 -20.20 10.57 -20.47
CA PRO A 46 -20.76 11.63 -21.30
C PRO A 46 -22.25 11.38 -21.59
N ASP A 47 -23.01 12.45 -21.76
CA ASP A 47 -24.39 12.35 -22.20
C ASP A 47 -24.46 11.96 -23.68
N ALA A 48 -25.41 11.09 -24.02
CA ALA A 48 -25.68 10.73 -25.41
C ALA A 48 -26.69 11.71 -26.02
N HIS A 49 -26.35 12.36 -27.13
CA HIS A 49 -27.28 13.18 -27.90
C HIS A 49 -27.81 12.39 -29.09
N LYS A 50 -29.12 12.15 -29.14
CA LYS A 50 -29.81 11.55 -30.29
C LYS A 50 -31.06 12.36 -30.61
N ASN A 51 -31.22 12.78 -31.86
CA ASN A 51 -32.39 13.51 -32.37
C ASN A 51 -32.77 14.73 -31.51
N GLY A 52 -31.79 15.54 -31.10
CA GLY A 52 -32.02 16.74 -30.27
C GLY A 52 -32.38 16.46 -28.81
N LYS A 53 -32.40 15.19 -28.37
CA LYS A 53 -32.65 14.81 -26.97
C LYS A 53 -31.38 14.29 -26.30
N THR A 54 -31.11 14.80 -25.11
CA THR A 54 -30.03 14.35 -24.23
C THR A 54 -30.48 13.12 -23.44
N LYS A 55 -29.76 12.01 -23.54
CA LYS A 55 -30.03 10.77 -22.81
C LYS A 55 -28.81 10.39 -21.97
N LYS A 56 -29.01 10.27 -20.65
CA LYS A 56 -27.98 9.75 -19.74
C LYS A 56 -27.71 8.28 -20.06
N ILE A 57 -26.43 7.94 -20.28
CA ILE A 57 -26.00 6.55 -20.44
C ILE A 57 -25.95 5.91 -19.05
N LYS A 58 -26.60 4.76 -18.87
CA LYS A 58 -26.48 3.96 -17.66
C LYS A 58 -25.41 2.89 -17.88
N ALA A 59 -24.42 2.82 -17.00
CA ALA A 59 -23.41 1.78 -17.06
C ALA A 59 -24.02 0.43 -16.69
N PHE A 60 -23.73 -0.59 -17.50
CA PHE A 60 -24.13 -1.96 -17.22
C PHE A 60 -23.12 -2.62 -16.26
N GLN A 61 -23.60 -2.99 -15.07
CA GLN A 61 -22.75 -3.59 -14.06
C GLN A 61 -22.38 -5.03 -14.45
N ILE A 62 -21.09 -5.33 -14.41
CA ILE A 62 -20.56 -6.68 -14.63
C ILE A 62 -19.52 -6.99 -13.57
N ARG A 63 -19.51 -8.23 -13.08
CA ARG A 63 -18.57 -8.70 -12.06
C ARG A 63 -17.43 -9.47 -12.73
N PRO A 64 -16.20 -8.92 -12.78
CA PRO A 64 -15.08 -9.66 -13.35
C PRO A 64 -14.70 -10.87 -12.48
N PRO A 65 -14.24 -11.98 -13.08
CA PRO A 65 -13.58 -13.07 -12.36
C PRO A 65 -12.40 -12.55 -11.54
N ARG A 66 -12.01 -13.27 -10.49
CA ARG A 66 -10.75 -12.98 -9.80
C ARG A 66 -9.59 -13.33 -10.73
N ASP A 67 -8.56 -12.49 -10.78
CA ASP A 67 -7.37 -12.69 -11.62
C ASP A 67 -7.75 -12.92 -13.09
N ALA A 68 -8.71 -12.15 -13.61
CA ALA A 68 -9.28 -12.40 -14.94
C ALA A 68 -8.19 -12.24 -16.02
N PRO A 69 -8.12 -13.18 -16.98
CA PRO A 69 -7.16 -13.08 -18.08
C PRO A 69 -7.54 -11.93 -19.01
N ILE A 70 -6.56 -11.44 -19.76
CA ILE A 70 -6.76 -10.40 -20.80
C ILE A 70 -7.90 -10.78 -21.76
N GLU A 71 -7.99 -12.06 -22.12
CA GLU A 71 -9.02 -12.58 -23.01
C GLU A 71 -10.44 -12.29 -22.51
N TRP A 72 -10.67 -12.32 -21.19
CA TRP A 72 -11.99 -12.03 -20.61
C TRP A 72 -12.41 -10.57 -20.89
N TYR A 73 -11.46 -9.64 -20.84
CA TYR A 73 -11.71 -8.23 -21.17
C TYR A 73 -11.96 -8.03 -22.67
N LEU A 74 -11.21 -8.73 -23.52
CA LEU A 74 -11.32 -8.63 -24.98
C LEU A 74 -12.58 -9.33 -25.53
N THR A 75 -13.16 -10.25 -24.78
CA THR A 75 -14.37 -11.00 -25.17
C THR A 75 -15.61 -10.52 -24.40
N THR A 76 -15.71 -10.90 -23.13
CA THR A 76 -16.91 -10.74 -22.31
C THR A 76 -17.17 -9.27 -22.00
N ALA A 77 -16.17 -8.55 -21.48
CA ALA A 77 -16.33 -7.13 -21.15
C ALA A 77 -16.53 -6.28 -22.40
N LEU A 78 -15.78 -6.54 -23.47
CA LEU A 78 -15.91 -5.82 -24.73
C LEU A 78 -17.28 -6.03 -25.38
N LYS A 79 -17.83 -7.25 -25.35
CA LYS A 79 -19.19 -7.54 -25.83
C LYS A 79 -20.22 -6.73 -25.06
N ALA A 80 -20.18 -6.78 -23.73
CA ALA A 80 -21.10 -6.00 -22.89
C ALA A 80 -20.97 -4.50 -23.13
N MET A 81 -19.74 -3.99 -23.34
CA MET A 81 -19.51 -2.58 -23.67
C MET A 81 -20.11 -2.17 -25.02
N LYS A 82 -20.05 -3.03 -26.04
CA LYS A 82 -20.69 -2.77 -27.33
C LYS A 82 -22.22 -2.78 -27.23
N GLU A 83 -22.78 -3.66 -26.41
CA GLU A 83 -24.23 -3.76 -26.19
C GLU A 83 -24.80 -2.59 -25.37
N HIS A 84 -24.08 -2.15 -24.33
CA HIS A 84 -24.57 -1.18 -23.35
C HIS A 84 -23.93 0.22 -23.45
N SER A 85 -22.95 0.42 -24.35
CA SER A 85 -22.13 1.64 -24.50
C SER A 85 -21.21 1.97 -23.31
N ALA A 86 -21.60 1.65 -22.08
CA ALA A 86 -20.78 1.79 -20.88
C ALA A 86 -20.98 0.58 -19.97
N ILE A 87 -19.90 0.13 -19.32
CA ILE A 87 -19.94 -0.93 -18.32
C ILE A 87 -19.33 -0.44 -17.01
N TYR A 88 -19.81 -0.98 -15.90
CA TYR A 88 -19.25 -0.73 -14.57
C TYR A 88 -18.71 -2.05 -14.01
N LEU A 89 -17.39 -2.14 -13.91
CA LEU A 89 -16.72 -3.34 -13.41
C LEU A 89 -16.67 -3.26 -11.88
N THR A 90 -17.53 -3.99 -11.18
CA THR A 90 -17.54 -3.95 -9.70
C THR A 90 -17.92 -5.30 -9.08
N PRO A 91 -17.28 -5.70 -7.96
CA PRO A 91 -16.14 -5.05 -7.31
C PRO A 91 -14.82 -5.27 -8.08
N PHE A 92 -13.96 -4.24 -8.15
CA PHE A 92 -12.70 -4.25 -8.90
C PHE A 92 -11.44 -4.41 -8.01
N SER A 93 -11.42 -5.44 -7.18
CA SER A 93 -10.24 -5.82 -6.39
C SER A 93 -9.65 -7.13 -6.93
N HIS A 94 -8.35 -7.14 -7.28
CA HIS A 94 -7.64 -8.30 -7.83
C HIS A 94 -8.33 -8.91 -9.06
N ARG A 95 -8.63 -8.08 -10.07
CA ARG A 95 -9.45 -8.46 -11.25
C ARG A 95 -8.67 -8.64 -12.55
N LEU A 96 -7.40 -8.25 -12.60
CA LEU A 96 -6.52 -8.54 -13.73
C LEU A 96 -5.54 -9.63 -13.31
N ALA A 97 -5.27 -10.59 -14.19
CA ALA A 97 -4.28 -11.64 -13.96
C ALA A 97 -2.91 -11.06 -13.53
N GLU A 98 -2.26 -11.71 -12.58
CA GLU A 98 -0.98 -11.25 -12.03
C GLU A 98 0.16 -11.34 -13.07
N GLU A 99 0.22 -12.48 -13.76
CA GLU A 99 1.21 -12.76 -14.79
C GLU A 99 0.62 -12.43 -16.17
N ILE A 100 1.25 -11.46 -16.84
CA ILE A 100 0.89 -10.98 -18.17
C ILE A 100 2.14 -10.96 -19.03
N ASP A 101 2.10 -11.67 -20.15
CA ASP A 101 3.23 -11.77 -21.09
C ASP A 101 3.41 -10.52 -21.97
N ASN A 102 2.44 -9.61 -21.98
CA ASN A 102 2.50 -8.38 -22.78
C ASN A 102 3.32 -7.29 -22.04
N PRO A 103 4.51 -6.91 -22.56
CA PRO A 103 5.38 -5.95 -21.88
C PRO A 103 4.78 -4.54 -21.78
N GLU A 104 4.00 -4.09 -22.76
CA GLU A 104 3.36 -2.76 -22.72
C GLU A 104 2.29 -2.69 -21.65
N TYR A 105 1.56 -3.79 -21.40
CA TYR A 105 0.61 -3.84 -20.28
C TYR A 105 1.32 -3.79 -18.94
N GLN A 106 2.45 -4.48 -18.79
CA GLN A 106 3.24 -4.39 -17.56
C GLN A 106 3.82 -2.99 -17.37
N ARG A 107 4.36 -2.36 -18.43
CA ARG A 107 4.86 -0.98 -18.41
C ARG A 107 3.78 0.01 -18.02
N LEU A 108 2.55 -0.14 -18.54
CA LEU A 108 1.42 0.69 -18.16
C LEU A 108 1.03 0.47 -16.68
N ARG A 109 1.03 -0.78 -16.18
CA ARG A 109 0.80 -1.06 -14.75
C ARG A 109 1.83 -0.34 -13.87
N CYS A 110 3.12 -0.39 -14.24
CA CYS A 110 4.18 0.34 -13.53
C CYS A 110 3.94 1.84 -13.52
N ARG A 111 3.64 2.43 -14.70
CA ARG A 111 3.39 3.87 -14.84
C ARG A 111 2.18 4.32 -14.01
N VAL A 112 1.08 3.57 -14.08
CA VAL A 112 -0.11 3.87 -13.30
C VAL A 112 0.19 3.80 -11.80
N ASN A 113 0.81 2.71 -11.34
CA ASN A 113 1.01 2.45 -9.92
C ASN A 113 2.02 3.39 -9.25
N TYR A 114 3.08 3.80 -9.95
CA TYR A 114 4.19 4.54 -9.36
C TYR A 114 4.37 5.99 -9.87
N HIS A 115 3.67 6.39 -10.94
CA HIS A 115 3.79 7.74 -11.49
C HIS A 115 2.46 8.46 -11.63
N ALA A 116 1.41 7.80 -12.15
CA ALA A 116 0.14 8.48 -12.42
C ALA A 116 -0.71 8.64 -11.14
N LEU A 117 -0.74 7.63 -10.26
CA LEU A 117 -1.44 7.70 -8.99
C LEU A 117 -0.64 8.50 -7.97
N ARG A 118 -0.83 9.83 -7.98
CA ARG A 118 -0.26 10.76 -7.01
C ARG A 118 -1.35 11.28 -6.08
N PHE A 119 -1.09 11.33 -4.78
CA PHE A 119 -2.00 12.00 -3.84
C PHE A 119 -2.02 13.51 -4.10
N LYS A 120 -3.09 14.17 -3.66
CA LYS A 120 -3.21 15.62 -3.79
C LYS A 120 -2.02 16.37 -3.15
N PRO A 121 -1.67 17.56 -3.67
CA PRO A 121 -0.54 18.34 -3.16
C PRO A 121 -0.55 18.59 -1.64
N HIS A 122 -1.72 18.87 -1.05
CA HIS A 122 -1.81 19.10 0.40
C HIS A 122 -1.49 17.83 1.23
N ILE A 123 -1.94 16.64 0.78
CA ILE A 123 -1.62 15.35 1.41
C ILE A 123 -0.13 15.09 1.34
N MET A 124 0.48 15.35 0.19
CA MET A 124 1.93 15.18 -0.01
C MET A 124 2.72 16.12 0.91
N LYS A 125 2.40 17.42 0.91
CA LYS A 125 3.05 18.44 1.75
C LYS A 125 2.96 18.10 3.24
N LEU A 126 1.79 17.64 3.69
CA LEU A 126 1.58 17.22 5.07
C LEU A 126 2.42 15.99 5.41
N SER A 127 2.42 14.99 4.54
CA SER A 127 3.23 13.77 4.71
C SER A 127 4.72 14.09 4.79
N GLU A 128 5.22 14.99 3.94
CA GLU A 128 6.59 15.46 3.94
C GLU A 128 6.93 16.19 5.24
N SER A 129 6.07 17.10 5.71
CA SER A 129 6.24 17.79 7.00
C SER A 129 6.38 16.81 8.18
N ILE A 130 5.54 15.77 8.24
CA ILE A 130 5.62 14.72 9.26
C ILE A 130 6.95 13.97 9.18
N VAL A 131 7.36 13.58 7.97
CA VAL A 131 8.62 12.87 7.74
C VAL A 131 9.83 13.72 8.13
N ASP A 132 9.86 14.99 7.74
CA ASP A 132 10.94 15.92 8.06
C ASP A 132 11.04 16.16 9.57
N LYS A 133 9.89 16.33 10.24
CA LYS A 133 9.85 16.45 11.70
C LYS A 133 10.38 15.19 12.38
N LEU A 134 9.98 14.00 11.95
CA LEU A 134 10.48 12.74 12.52
C LEU A 134 11.98 12.57 12.28
N ARG A 135 12.47 12.84 11.06
CA ARG A 135 13.89 12.74 10.69
C ARG A 135 14.78 13.76 11.39
N SER A 136 14.27 14.97 11.66
CA SER A 136 15.00 15.98 12.44
C SER A 136 15.37 15.49 13.85
N GLN A 137 14.67 14.44 14.32
CA GLN A 137 14.88 13.83 15.62
C GLN A 137 15.54 12.43 15.53
N GLY A 138 16.15 12.12 14.37
CA GLY A 138 16.87 10.88 14.08
C GLY A 138 16.13 9.93 13.14
N HIS A 139 16.76 8.80 12.83
CA HIS A 139 16.14 7.74 12.04
C HIS A 139 14.88 7.20 12.72
N PHE A 140 13.89 6.81 11.91
CA PHE A 140 12.65 6.26 12.40
C PHE A 140 12.19 5.10 11.53
N MET A 141 11.53 4.14 12.19
CA MET A 141 10.83 3.08 11.48
C MET A 141 9.33 3.34 11.49
N SER A 142 8.62 2.75 10.54
CA SER A 142 7.17 2.75 10.52
C SER A 142 6.62 1.33 10.59
N ILE A 143 5.48 1.18 11.27
CA ILE A 143 4.78 -0.09 11.41
C ILE A 143 3.34 0.11 10.95
N HIS A 144 2.91 -0.70 9.99
CA HIS A 144 1.50 -0.80 9.65
C HIS A 144 0.86 -1.91 10.49
N LEU A 145 0.16 -1.49 11.54
CA LEU A 145 -0.39 -2.35 12.59
C LEU A 145 -1.86 -2.68 12.30
N ARG A 146 -2.09 -3.74 11.52
CA ARG A 146 -3.45 -4.15 11.12
C ARG A 146 -4.09 -5.05 12.19
N PHE A 147 -4.72 -4.43 13.19
CA PHE A 147 -5.38 -5.09 14.33
C PHE A 147 -6.80 -4.55 14.62
N GLU A 148 -7.49 -4.12 13.57
CA GLU A 148 -8.84 -3.57 13.61
C GLU A 148 -9.91 -4.68 13.52
N MET A 149 -11.13 -4.36 13.95
CA MET A 149 -12.23 -5.32 14.12
C MET A 149 -12.52 -6.15 12.87
N ASP A 150 -12.55 -5.51 11.69
CA ASP A 150 -12.87 -6.17 10.42
C ASP A 150 -11.83 -7.22 10.03
N MET A 151 -10.55 -6.91 10.21
CA MET A 151 -9.44 -7.82 9.93
C MET A 151 -9.43 -9.00 10.89
N LEU A 152 -9.68 -8.75 12.17
CA LEU A 152 -9.74 -9.80 13.19
C LEU A 152 -10.94 -10.72 12.97
N ALA A 153 -12.10 -10.14 12.63
CA ALA A 153 -13.31 -10.86 12.23
C ALA A 153 -13.10 -11.68 10.94
N PHE A 154 -12.36 -11.15 9.98
CA PHE A 154 -12.00 -11.87 8.76
C PHE A 154 -11.04 -13.04 9.04
N ALA A 155 -10.00 -12.81 9.84
CA ALA A 155 -8.97 -13.80 10.15
C ALA A 155 -9.52 -14.96 11.00
N GLY A 156 -10.48 -14.68 11.88
CA GLY A 156 -11.12 -15.67 12.76
C GLY A 156 -10.24 -16.13 13.92
N CYS A 157 -9.30 -15.29 14.36
CA CYS A 157 -8.39 -15.60 15.45
C CYS A 157 -8.93 -15.10 16.79
N PHE A 158 -10.12 -15.58 17.14
CA PHE A 158 -10.90 -15.06 18.27
C PHE A 158 -10.32 -15.39 19.63
N ASP A 159 -9.59 -16.50 19.77
CA ASP A 159 -9.08 -16.96 21.06
C ASP A 159 -7.96 -16.06 21.63
N ILE A 160 -7.51 -15.05 20.87
CA ILE A 160 -6.65 -13.95 21.34
C ILE A 160 -7.41 -13.01 22.31
N PHE A 161 -8.74 -13.01 22.24
CA PHE A 161 -9.63 -12.06 22.90
C PHE A 161 -10.40 -12.70 24.05
N ASN A 162 -10.91 -11.87 24.97
CA ASN A 162 -11.75 -12.35 26.07
C ASN A 162 -13.15 -12.76 25.58
N PRO A 163 -13.95 -13.50 26.39
CA PRO A 163 -15.26 -13.99 25.96
C PRO A 163 -16.24 -12.90 25.49
N GLU A 164 -16.22 -11.70 26.07
CA GLU A 164 -17.06 -10.59 25.61
C GLU A 164 -16.66 -10.10 24.21
N GLU A 165 -15.38 -9.81 24.00
CA GLU A 165 -14.80 -9.39 22.73
C GLU A 165 -14.98 -10.44 21.63
N GLN A 166 -14.85 -11.72 21.97
CA GLN A 166 -15.10 -12.82 21.04
C GLN A 166 -16.53 -12.81 20.51
N LYS A 167 -17.53 -12.50 21.35
CA LYS A 167 -18.93 -12.40 20.92
C LYS A 167 -19.11 -11.27 19.90
N ILE A 168 -18.46 -10.13 20.12
CA ILE A 168 -18.48 -8.97 19.21
C ILE A 168 -17.89 -9.36 17.85
N LEU A 169 -16.69 -9.95 17.82
CA LEU A 169 -16.03 -10.36 16.58
C LEU A 169 -16.81 -11.42 15.82
N ARG A 170 -17.42 -12.39 16.52
CA ARG A 170 -18.27 -13.42 15.91
C ARG A 170 -19.54 -12.83 15.31
N LYS A 171 -20.18 -11.88 16.00
CA LYS A 171 -21.35 -11.16 15.50
C LYS A 171 -21.01 -10.37 14.24
N TYR A 172 -19.99 -9.52 14.30
CA TYR A 172 -19.54 -8.73 13.15
C TYR A 172 -19.19 -9.63 11.96
N ARG A 173 -18.53 -10.76 12.21
CA ARG A 173 -18.20 -11.71 11.15
C ARG A 173 -19.44 -12.26 10.45
N LYS A 174 -20.44 -12.68 11.22
CA LYS A 174 -21.69 -13.28 10.71
C LYS A 174 -22.44 -12.29 9.80
N GLU A 175 -22.37 -11.00 10.12
CA GLU A 175 -23.05 -9.94 9.38
C GLU A 175 -22.31 -9.54 8.09
N ASN A 176 -20.97 -9.59 8.08
CA ASN A 176 -20.16 -8.98 7.02
C ASN A 176 -19.41 -9.98 6.11
N PHE A 177 -19.23 -11.23 6.53
CA PHE A 177 -18.44 -12.21 5.78
C PHE A 177 -19.18 -13.53 5.56
N ALA A 178 -18.83 -14.20 4.46
CA ALA A 178 -19.34 -15.53 4.17
C ALA A 178 -19.01 -16.54 5.29
N GLU A 179 -19.96 -17.43 5.56
CA GLU A 179 -19.81 -18.47 6.55
C GLU A 179 -18.61 -19.36 6.22
N LYS A 180 -17.76 -19.58 7.23
CA LYS A 180 -16.53 -20.37 7.08
C LYS A 180 -16.12 -20.93 8.43
N ARG A 181 -15.72 -22.21 8.44
CA ARG A 181 -15.08 -22.83 9.60
C ARG A 181 -13.69 -22.23 9.80
N LEU A 182 -13.50 -21.51 10.90
CA LEU A 182 -12.24 -20.90 11.30
C LEU A 182 -11.88 -21.42 12.70
N ILE A 183 -10.76 -22.11 12.81
CA ILE A 183 -10.22 -22.65 14.06
C ILE A 183 -8.94 -21.90 14.36
N TYR A 184 -8.85 -21.29 15.55
CA TYR A 184 -7.73 -20.45 15.95
C TYR A 184 -6.38 -21.14 15.77
N ASN A 185 -6.20 -22.32 16.38
CA ASN A 185 -4.93 -23.05 16.34
C ASN A 185 -4.48 -23.37 14.91
N GLU A 186 -5.40 -23.80 14.05
CA GLU A 186 -5.12 -24.09 12.64
C GLU A 186 -4.73 -22.82 11.87
N ARG A 187 -5.45 -21.71 12.11
CA ARG A 187 -5.18 -20.40 11.49
C ARG A 187 -3.83 -19.84 11.92
N ARG A 188 -3.52 -19.89 13.21
CA ARG A 188 -2.26 -19.42 13.80
C ARG A 188 -1.09 -20.20 13.24
N ALA A 189 -1.18 -21.54 13.22
CA ALA A 189 -0.12 -22.42 12.72
C ALA A 189 0.26 -22.18 11.25
N ILE A 190 -0.68 -21.71 10.42
CA ILE A 190 -0.41 -21.37 9.01
C ILE A 190 -0.13 -19.88 8.78
N GLY A 191 0.08 -19.10 9.85
CA GLY A 191 0.39 -17.67 9.76
C GLY A 191 -0.77 -16.81 9.29
N LYS A 192 -2.04 -17.22 9.47
CA LYS A 192 -3.21 -16.42 9.06
C LYS A 192 -3.75 -15.48 10.14
N CYS A 193 -3.25 -15.56 11.37
CA CYS A 193 -3.58 -14.60 12.42
C CYS A 193 -2.68 -13.36 12.35
N PRO A 194 -3.24 -12.15 12.53
CA PRO A 194 -2.45 -10.96 12.82
C PRO A 194 -1.54 -11.16 14.03
N LEU A 195 -0.38 -10.51 14.00
CA LEU A 195 0.48 -10.39 15.18
C LEU A 195 -0.18 -9.42 16.16
N THR A 196 -0.16 -9.75 17.45
CA THR A 196 -0.58 -8.78 18.47
C THR A 196 0.48 -7.69 18.61
N PRO A 197 0.14 -6.49 19.12
CA PRO A 197 1.15 -5.46 19.37
C PRO A 197 2.29 -5.94 20.30
N GLU A 198 2.00 -6.77 21.31
CA GLU A 198 3.04 -7.39 22.15
C GLU A 198 4.00 -8.25 21.31
N GLU A 199 3.46 -9.11 20.43
CA GLU A 199 4.27 -9.98 19.57
C GLU A 199 5.16 -9.18 18.62
N VAL A 200 4.64 -8.08 18.07
CA VAL A 200 5.41 -7.13 17.25
C VAL A 200 6.57 -6.56 18.07
N GLY A 201 6.31 -6.11 19.29
CA GLY A 201 7.35 -5.58 20.18
C GLY A 201 8.42 -6.62 20.53
N LEU A 202 8.01 -7.87 20.78
CA LEU A 202 8.93 -8.97 21.06
C LEU A 202 9.81 -9.32 19.85
N ILE A 203 9.27 -9.25 18.63
CA ILE A 203 10.04 -9.44 17.39
C ILE A 203 11.11 -8.35 17.27
N LEU A 204 10.74 -7.09 17.45
CA LEU A 204 11.67 -5.96 17.35
C LEU A 204 12.79 -6.06 18.39
N ARG A 205 12.46 -6.40 19.64
CA ARG A 205 13.45 -6.66 20.69
C ARG A 205 14.42 -7.76 20.30
N ALA A 206 13.91 -8.88 19.78
CA ALA A 206 14.76 -9.97 19.30
C ALA A 206 15.67 -9.56 18.13
N MET A 207 15.23 -8.60 17.31
CA MET A 207 16.02 -7.98 16.25
C MET A 207 16.95 -6.86 16.73
N ARG A 208 17.12 -6.68 18.05
CA ARG A 208 18.01 -5.69 18.69
C ARG A 208 17.55 -4.23 18.60
N PHE A 209 16.29 -3.97 18.26
CA PHE A 209 15.70 -2.64 18.51
C PHE A 209 15.48 -2.46 20.01
N ASP A 210 15.72 -1.25 20.51
CA ASP A 210 15.55 -0.90 21.92
C ASP A 210 14.51 0.21 22.14
N ASN A 211 14.32 0.64 23.39
CA ASN A 211 13.31 1.65 23.75
C ASN A 211 13.62 3.06 23.21
N SER A 212 14.81 3.30 22.65
CA SER A 212 15.17 4.57 22.01
C SER A 212 14.69 4.64 20.55
N THR A 213 14.31 3.50 19.97
CA THR A 213 13.76 3.39 18.61
C THR A 213 12.50 4.24 18.49
N ARG A 214 12.51 5.16 17.52
CA ARG A 214 11.34 5.97 17.15
C ARG A 214 10.49 5.20 16.15
N ILE A 215 9.20 5.07 16.45
CA ILE A 215 8.27 4.28 15.66
C ILE A 215 7.08 5.15 15.27
N TYR A 216 6.86 5.29 13.97
CA TYR A 216 5.60 5.78 13.42
C TYR A 216 4.60 4.63 13.28
N LEU A 217 3.42 4.74 13.89
CA LEU A 217 2.37 3.75 13.82
C LEU A 217 1.27 4.18 12.84
N ALA A 218 1.18 3.47 11.72
CA ALA A 218 0.04 3.54 10.79
C ALA A 218 -0.97 2.46 11.18
N ALA A 219 -2.10 2.86 11.75
CA ALA A 219 -3.14 1.94 12.21
C ALA A 219 -4.49 2.63 12.29
N GLY A 220 -5.57 1.90 11.98
CA GLY A 220 -6.92 2.32 12.33
C GLY A 220 -7.23 2.10 13.82
N GLU A 221 -8.51 2.09 14.17
CA GLU A 221 -8.94 1.80 15.55
C GLU A 221 -8.62 0.34 15.94
N LEU A 222 -7.71 0.16 16.89
CA LEU A 222 -7.30 -1.15 17.37
C LEU A 222 -8.37 -1.78 18.26
N PHE A 223 -8.82 -2.98 17.89
CA PHE A 223 -9.78 -3.72 18.68
C PHE A 223 -9.14 -4.24 19.97
N GLY A 224 -9.75 -3.93 21.12
CA GLY A 224 -9.19 -4.17 22.46
C GLY A 224 -8.27 -3.05 22.97
N GLY A 225 -7.97 -2.03 22.15
CA GLY A 225 -7.37 -0.76 22.55
C GLY A 225 -6.12 -0.87 23.44
N GLU A 226 -6.12 -0.12 24.55
CA GLU A 226 -4.99 -0.01 25.47
C GLU A 226 -4.55 -1.33 26.08
N ARG A 227 -5.43 -2.34 26.18
CA ARG A 227 -5.04 -3.68 26.68
C ARG A 227 -3.94 -4.29 25.82
N PHE A 228 -4.00 -4.11 24.50
CA PHE A 228 -2.98 -4.59 23.59
C PHE A 228 -1.85 -3.59 23.36
N MET A 229 -2.14 -2.29 23.39
CA MET A 229 -1.11 -1.26 23.14
C MET A 229 -0.17 -1.03 24.33
N LYS A 230 -0.62 -1.22 25.57
CA LYS A 230 0.20 -0.97 26.76
C LYS A 230 1.49 -1.82 26.80
N PRO A 231 1.47 -3.14 26.56
CA PRO A 231 2.70 -3.93 26.47
C PRO A 231 3.67 -3.43 25.38
N PHE A 232 3.15 -3.07 24.21
CA PHE A 232 3.97 -2.55 23.11
C PHE A 232 4.63 -1.21 23.46
N ARG A 233 3.85 -0.26 24.01
CA ARG A 233 4.33 1.05 24.46
C ARG A 233 5.34 0.95 25.60
N THR A 234 5.23 -0.07 26.45
CA THR A 234 6.23 -0.36 27.50
C THR A 234 7.56 -0.77 26.89
N LEU A 235 7.55 -1.54 25.81
CA LEU A 235 8.77 -1.94 25.10
C LEU A 235 9.36 -0.79 24.26
N PHE A 236 8.50 0.02 23.64
CA PHE A 236 8.85 1.13 22.74
C PHE A 236 8.02 2.37 23.08
N PRO A 237 8.52 3.28 23.93
CA PRO A 237 7.77 4.44 24.39
C PRO A 237 7.69 5.60 23.39
N ARG A 238 8.58 5.64 22.38
CA ARG A 238 8.65 6.70 21.36
C ARG A 238 7.76 6.35 20.16
N LEU A 239 6.46 6.44 20.38
CA LEU A 239 5.44 6.15 19.37
C LEU A 239 4.80 7.45 18.88
N ASP A 240 4.82 7.62 17.57
CA ASP A 240 4.22 8.74 16.86
C ASP A 240 3.18 8.23 15.83
N ASN A 241 2.20 9.05 15.48
CA ASN A 241 1.30 8.85 14.34
C ASN A 241 0.96 10.22 13.72
N HIS A 242 0.20 10.27 12.61
CA HIS A 242 -0.10 11.54 11.96
C HIS A 242 -0.74 12.55 12.93
N SER A 243 -1.64 12.11 13.81
CA SER A 243 -2.33 12.97 14.78
C SER A 243 -1.43 13.50 15.90
N SER A 244 -0.39 12.76 16.29
CA SER A 244 0.56 13.21 17.33
C SER A 244 1.65 14.12 16.79
N VAL A 245 2.01 13.96 15.51
CA VAL A 245 3.10 14.73 14.88
C VAL A 245 2.60 16.08 14.36
N ASP A 246 1.40 16.14 13.79
CA ASP A 246 0.81 17.38 13.32
C ASP A 246 -0.69 17.44 13.72
N PRO A 247 -1.03 18.14 14.81
CA PRO A 247 -2.41 18.24 15.28
C PRO A 247 -3.23 19.31 14.55
N SER A 248 -2.82 19.74 13.35
CA SER A 248 -3.56 20.74 12.56
C SER A 248 -5.04 20.37 12.38
N GLU A 249 -5.91 21.38 12.31
CA GLU A 249 -7.35 21.21 12.17
C GLU A 249 -7.74 20.37 10.93
N GLU A 250 -6.92 20.43 9.87
CA GLU A 250 -7.10 19.71 8.61
C GLU A 250 -7.01 18.18 8.78
N LEU A 251 -6.16 17.71 9.70
CA LEU A 251 -6.10 16.30 10.11
C LEU A 251 -7.14 15.97 11.19
N SER A 252 -7.43 16.89 12.12
CA SER A 252 -8.41 16.65 13.18
C SER A 252 -9.83 16.38 12.67
N ALA A 253 -10.17 16.91 11.49
CA ALA A 253 -11.46 16.69 10.84
C ALA A 253 -11.53 15.37 10.04
N ASN A 254 -10.38 14.77 9.68
CA ASN A 254 -10.29 13.64 8.75
C ASN A 254 -9.30 12.53 9.18
N SER A 255 -8.89 12.48 10.45
CA SER A 255 -7.88 11.55 10.97
C SER A 255 -8.27 10.07 10.87
N GLN A 256 -9.55 9.77 10.65
CA GLN A 256 -10.07 8.41 10.44
C GLN A 256 -10.49 8.12 8.99
N GLY A 257 -10.36 9.11 8.10
CA GLY A 257 -10.75 9.01 6.69
C GLY A 257 -9.62 8.54 5.76
N LEU A 258 -9.92 8.47 4.47
CA LEU A 258 -9.00 8.08 3.41
C LEU A 258 -7.77 9.00 3.33
N ILE A 259 -7.89 10.27 3.75
CA ILE A 259 -6.78 11.22 3.80
C ILE A 259 -5.73 10.79 4.84
N GLY A 260 -6.15 10.47 6.07
CA GLY A 260 -5.22 9.98 7.10
C GLY A 260 -4.49 8.71 6.65
N SER A 261 -5.21 7.80 5.98
CA SER A 261 -4.60 6.61 5.37
C SER A 261 -3.61 6.94 4.25
N ALA A 262 -3.87 7.96 3.44
CA ALA A 262 -2.96 8.41 2.40
C ALA A 262 -1.68 9.04 3.00
N VAL A 263 -1.81 9.81 4.09
CA VAL A 263 -0.67 10.33 4.86
C VAL A 263 0.15 9.19 5.44
N ASP A 264 -0.50 8.24 6.13
CA ASP A 264 0.16 7.05 6.68
C ASP A 264 0.92 6.28 5.60
N TYR A 265 0.32 6.11 4.41
CA TYR A 265 0.97 5.45 3.29
C TYR A 265 2.27 6.15 2.89
N MET A 266 2.26 7.48 2.76
CA MET A 266 3.43 8.26 2.38
C MET A 266 4.50 8.30 3.46
N VAL A 267 4.12 8.46 4.73
CA VAL A 267 5.09 8.41 5.84
C VAL A 267 5.74 7.04 5.91
N CYS A 268 4.96 5.97 5.76
CA CYS A 268 5.51 4.61 5.72
C CYS A 268 6.40 4.38 4.49
N LEU A 269 6.06 4.92 3.32
CA LEU A 269 6.88 4.83 2.10
C LEU A 269 8.25 5.49 2.32
N LEU A 270 8.29 6.63 3.01
CA LEU A 270 9.50 7.43 3.21
C LEU A 270 10.30 7.05 4.46
N SER A 271 9.73 6.28 5.40
CA SER A 271 10.44 5.79 6.57
C SER A 271 11.71 4.99 6.23
N ASP A 272 12.70 4.98 7.14
CA ASP A 272 13.96 4.25 6.96
C ASP A 272 13.72 2.74 6.89
N ILE A 273 12.87 2.24 7.79
CA ILE A 273 12.47 0.83 7.88
C ILE A 273 10.95 0.75 7.95
N PHE A 274 10.35 -0.12 7.15
CA PHE A 274 8.92 -0.43 7.22
C PHE A 274 8.68 -1.87 7.69
N MET A 275 7.67 -2.08 8.54
CA MET A 275 7.24 -3.40 8.99
C MET A 275 5.71 -3.54 8.93
N PRO A 276 5.16 -4.36 8.03
CA PRO A 276 3.75 -4.75 8.09
C PRO A 276 3.53 -5.86 9.14
N THR A 277 2.47 -5.77 9.93
CA THR A 277 2.13 -6.81 10.93
C THR A 277 1.18 -7.88 10.39
N TYR A 278 0.61 -7.63 9.22
CA TYR A 278 -0.30 -8.54 8.53
C TYR A 278 -0.25 -8.33 7.01
N ASP A 279 0.06 -9.39 6.28
CA ASP A 279 0.14 -9.46 4.82
C ASP A 279 -0.96 -10.35 4.22
N GLY A 280 -2.11 -10.51 4.90
CA GLY A 280 -3.30 -11.12 4.29
C GLY A 280 -3.95 -10.17 3.26
N PRO A 281 -5.28 -10.05 3.15
CA PRO A 281 -5.93 -9.15 2.17
C PRO A 281 -5.69 -7.64 2.39
N SER A 282 -4.62 -7.22 3.09
CA SER A 282 -4.28 -5.81 3.25
C SER A 282 -3.68 -5.25 1.96
N ASN A 283 -4.47 -4.50 1.21
CA ASN A 283 -3.98 -3.77 0.04
C ASN A 283 -2.95 -2.69 0.41
N PHE A 284 -3.07 -2.08 1.60
CA PHE A 284 -2.12 -1.07 2.10
C PHE A 284 -0.70 -1.64 2.16
N ALA A 285 -0.51 -2.72 2.94
CA ALA A 285 0.80 -3.32 3.12
C ALA A 285 1.38 -3.83 1.79
N ASN A 286 0.56 -4.52 0.99
CA ASN A 286 1.01 -5.08 -0.29
C ASN A 286 1.47 -3.98 -1.26
N ASN A 287 0.64 -2.96 -1.50
CA ASN A 287 1.01 -1.86 -2.41
C ASN A 287 2.24 -1.10 -1.90
N LEU A 288 2.35 -0.90 -0.58
CA LEU A 288 3.47 -0.19 0.01
C LEU A 288 4.78 -0.97 -0.10
N LEU A 289 4.74 -2.30 0.02
CA LEU A 289 5.90 -3.16 -0.22
C LEU A 289 6.42 -3.01 -1.65
N GLY A 290 5.54 -3.07 -2.64
CA GLY A 290 5.92 -2.88 -4.04
C GLY A 290 6.42 -1.48 -4.34
N HIS A 291 5.81 -0.45 -3.72
CA HIS A 291 6.26 0.94 -3.86
C HIS A 291 7.63 1.16 -3.22
N ARG A 292 7.90 0.63 -2.03
CA ARG A 292 9.22 0.67 -1.40
C ARG A 292 10.28 -0.09 -2.19
N LEU A 293 9.91 -1.20 -2.84
CA LEU A 293 10.78 -1.91 -3.77
C LEU A 293 11.12 -1.03 -4.99
N TYR A 294 10.11 -0.42 -5.60
CA TYR A 294 10.25 0.49 -6.74
C TYR A 294 11.10 1.72 -6.40
N TYR A 295 10.91 2.27 -5.21
CA TYR A 295 11.56 3.49 -4.75
C TYR A 295 12.94 3.23 -4.10
N GLY A 296 13.78 2.45 -4.78
CA GLY A 296 15.17 2.21 -4.38
C GLY A 296 15.36 1.06 -3.38
N PHE A 297 14.56 -0.01 -3.48
CA PHE A 297 14.71 -1.22 -2.67
C PHE A 297 14.75 -0.94 -1.16
N ARG A 298 13.88 -0.04 -0.68
CA ARG A 298 13.92 0.45 0.70
C ARG A 298 13.74 -0.67 1.71
N THR A 299 14.45 -0.55 2.84
CA THR A 299 14.50 -1.58 3.87
C THR A 299 13.11 -1.89 4.42
N THR A 300 12.75 -3.17 4.37
CA THR A 300 11.46 -3.64 4.87
C THR A 300 11.65 -4.92 5.67
N ILE A 301 11.15 -4.95 6.90
CA ILE A 301 11.14 -6.14 7.75
C ILE A 301 9.78 -6.83 7.58
N ARG A 302 9.75 -8.02 6.97
CA ARG A 302 8.52 -8.83 6.83
C ARG A 302 8.56 -10.02 7.78
N PRO A 303 7.79 -10.03 8.87
CA PRO A 303 7.70 -11.20 9.74
C PRO A 303 7.14 -12.42 9.00
N ASP A 304 7.87 -13.53 9.00
CA ASP A 304 7.30 -14.82 8.57
C ASP A 304 6.40 -15.35 9.69
N ARG A 305 5.14 -14.92 9.67
CA ARG A 305 4.14 -15.28 10.69
C ARG A 305 3.93 -16.79 10.81
N LYS A 306 4.11 -17.54 9.72
CA LYS A 306 4.00 -18.99 9.73
C LYS A 306 5.18 -19.64 10.45
N ALA A 307 6.40 -19.18 10.16
CA ALA A 307 7.60 -19.67 10.86
C ALA A 307 7.68 -19.21 12.32
N LEU A 308 7.12 -18.03 12.64
CA LEU A 308 7.05 -17.50 14.00
C LEU A 308 5.97 -18.17 14.86
N ALA A 309 4.87 -18.66 14.27
CA ALA A 309 3.75 -19.26 14.98
C ALA A 309 4.13 -20.31 16.04
N PRO A 310 4.96 -21.34 15.75
CA PRO A 310 5.32 -22.34 16.76
C PRO A 310 6.09 -21.75 17.95
N ILE A 311 6.87 -20.68 17.74
CA ILE A 311 7.64 -20.01 18.79
C ILE A 311 6.70 -19.27 19.73
N PHE A 312 5.73 -18.53 19.21
CA PHE A 312 4.73 -17.83 20.01
C PHE A 312 3.78 -18.79 20.75
N ILE A 313 3.33 -19.86 20.08
CA ILE A 313 2.51 -20.91 20.73
C ILE A 313 3.27 -21.58 21.88
N ALA A 314 4.58 -21.80 21.73
CA ALA A 314 5.40 -22.34 22.81
C ALA A 314 5.52 -21.35 23.98
N ARG A 315 5.68 -20.06 23.69
CA ARG A 315 5.71 -18.98 24.71
C ARG A 315 4.40 -18.89 25.47
N GLU A 316 3.25 -18.94 24.80
CA GLU A 316 1.93 -18.97 25.43
C GLU A 316 1.77 -20.14 26.42
N LYS A 317 2.46 -21.25 26.17
CA LYS A 317 2.51 -22.43 27.06
C LYS A 317 3.61 -22.35 28.13
N GLY A 318 4.24 -21.19 28.31
CA GLY A 318 5.26 -20.95 29.34
C GLY A 318 6.70 -21.29 28.95
N LYS A 319 6.99 -21.65 27.69
CA LYS A 319 8.37 -21.93 27.23
C LYS A 319 9.05 -20.64 26.80
N ILE A 320 9.90 -20.09 27.67
CA ILE A 320 10.58 -18.79 27.46
C ILE A 320 12.06 -18.95 27.07
N ALA A 321 12.70 -20.06 27.48
CA ALA A 321 14.12 -20.29 27.22
C ALA A 321 14.43 -20.31 25.71
N GLY A 322 15.40 -19.49 25.27
CA GLY A 322 15.83 -19.39 23.87
C GLY A 322 14.83 -18.72 22.93
N PHE A 323 13.78 -18.07 23.45
CA PHE A 323 12.77 -17.39 22.65
C PHE A 323 13.38 -16.34 21.72
N GLU A 324 14.25 -15.48 22.24
CA GLU A 324 14.84 -14.37 21.49
C GLU A 324 15.72 -14.87 20.33
N GLU A 325 16.57 -15.86 20.57
CA GLU A 325 17.39 -16.53 19.55
C GLU A 325 16.53 -17.22 18.49
N ALA A 326 15.42 -17.85 18.88
CA ALA A 326 14.52 -18.52 17.94
C ALA A 326 13.84 -17.50 17.01
N VAL A 327 13.31 -16.41 17.55
CA VAL A 327 12.70 -15.33 16.76
C VAL A 327 13.74 -14.72 15.83
N ARG A 328 14.91 -14.36 16.34
CA ARG A 328 16.00 -13.77 15.55
C ARG A 328 16.41 -14.65 14.38
N ARG A 329 16.52 -15.98 14.60
CA ARG A 329 16.85 -16.95 13.55
C ARG A 329 15.81 -16.99 12.43
N VAL A 330 14.52 -16.84 12.76
CA VAL A 330 13.47 -16.76 11.75
C VAL A 330 13.57 -15.45 10.97
N MET A 331 13.71 -14.32 11.67
CA MET A 331 13.76 -12.99 11.05
C MET A 331 14.97 -12.81 10.11
N LEU A 332 16.14 -13.35 10.48
CA LEU A 332 17.36 -13.25 9.65
C LEU A 332 17.30 -14.08 8.34
N LYS A 333 16.30 -14.92 8.16
CA LYS A 333 16.07 -15.65 6.89
C LYS A 333 15.20 -14.87 5.89
N THR A 334 14.69 -13.70 6.29
CA THR A 334 13.80 -12.89 5.46
C THR A 334 14.60 -11.86 4.65
N ASN A 335 14.08 -11.48 3.48
CA ASN A 335 14.68 -10.42 2.66
C ASN A 335 14.30 -9.05 3.22
N PHE A 336 15.28 -8.15 3.35
CA PHE A 336 15.07 -6.80 3.88
C PHE A 336 14.80 -5.75 2.79
N GLY A 337 13.92 -6.04 1.83
CA GLY A 337 13.52 -5.08 0.77
C GLY A 337 14.29 -5.16 -0.55
N GLY A 338 15.20 -6.14 -0.71
CA GLY A 338 15.92 -6.37 -1.97
C GLY A 338 15.06 -7.01 -3.08
N PRO A 339 15.49 -6.90 -4.35
CA PRO A 339 14.81 -7.53 -5.48
C PRO A 339 14.86 -9.05 -5.34
N HIS A 340 13.75 -9.71 -5.67
CA HIS A 340 13.65 -11.16 -5.66
C HIS A 340 12.63 -11.60 -6.71
N ARG A 341 12.80 -12.83 -7.19
CA ARG A 341 11.86 -13.41 -8.14
C ARG A 341 10.50 -13.61 -7.47
N ARG A 342 9.46 -13.01 -8.05
CA ARG A 342 8.08 -13.22 -7.62
C ARG A 342 7.72 -14.72 -7.71
N VAL A 343 7.15 -15.26 -6.64
CA VAL A 343 6.68 -16.65 -6.56
C VAL A 343 5.20 -16.65 -6.23
N SER A 344 4.39 -17.27 -7.08
CA SER A 344 2.93 -17.38 -6.84
C SER A 344 2.65 -17.97 -5.46
N PRO A 345 1.75 -17.35 -4.66
CA PRO A 345 0.74 -16.36 -5.05
C PRO A 345 1.13 -14.89 -4.77
N GLU A 346 2.42 -14.53 -4.74
CA GLU A 346 2.83 -13.12 -4.59
C GLU A 346 2.31 -12.27 -5.76
N SER A 347 1.72 -11.11 -5.43
CA SER A 347 1.13 -10.18 -6.40
C SER A 347 2.18 -9.27 -7.01
N PHE A 348 1.97 -8.85 -8.25
CA PHE A 348 2.74 -7.78 -8.90
C PHE A 348 2.78 -6.49 -8.06
N TYR A 349 1.70 -6.16 -7.35
CA TYR A 349 1.64 -4.94 -6.54
C TYR A 349 2.48 -5.05 -5.27
N THR A 350 2.76 -6.26 -4.81
CA THR A 350 3.70 -6.52 -3.71
C THR A 350 5.14 -6.59 -4.22
N ASN A 351 5.34 -7.15 -5.42
CA ASN A 351 6.63 -7.32 -6.04
C ASN A 351 6.53 -7.12 -7.56
N SER A 352 6.91 -5.93 -8.01
CA SER A 352 6.87 -5.52 -9.41
C SER A 352 8.16 -5.83 -10.17
N TRP A 353 9.07 -6.61 -9.56
CA TRP A 353 10.30 -7.06 -10.19
C TRP A 353 10.05 -8.32 -11.03
N PRO A 354 10.61 -8.41 -12.26
CA PRO A 354 11.50 -7.42 -12.88
C PRO A 354 10.79 -6.36 -13.74
N GLU A 355 9.47 -6.43 -13.88
CA GLU A 355 8.74 -5.71 -14.94
C GLU A 355 8.84 -4.19 -14.87
N CYS A 356 8.93 -3.62 -13.67
CA CYS A 356 9.01 -2.17 -13.47
C CYS A 356 10.44 -1.64 -13.39
N PHE A 357 11.44 -2.49 -13.63
CA PHE A 357 12.83 -2.14 -13.48
C PHE A 357 13.58 -2.39 -14.77
N CYS A 358 14.48 -1.48 -15.08
CA CYS A 358 15.49 -1.75 -16.07
C CYS A 358 16.46 -2.83 -15.55
N GLN A 359 17.11 -3.52 -16.47
CA GLN A 359 18.09 -4.56 -16.21
C GLN A 359 19.46 -4.04 -16.60
N MET A 360 20.46 -4.27 -15.75
CA MET A 360 21.85 -3.90 -16.06
C MET A 360 22.40 -4.70 -17.25
N ASN A 361 22.03 -5.99 -17.33
CA ASN A 361 22.45 -6.92 -18.39
C ASN A 361 21.22 -7.58 -19.04
N PRO A 362 20.44 -6.84 -19.85
CA PRO A 362 19.22 -7.38 -20.44
C PRO A 362 19.51 -8.26 -21.65
N LYS A 363 18.56 -9.15 -21.98
CA LYS A 363 18.54 -9.83 -23.29
C LYS A 363 18.06 -8.93 -24.43
N LYS A 364 17.23 -7.93 -24.13
CA LYS A 364 16.69 -6.95 -25.08
C LYS A 364 17.23 -5.55 -24.77
N SER A 365 17.63 -4.79 -25.77
CA SER A 365 18.13 -3.42 -25.56
C SER A 365 17.11 -2.48 -24.90
N SER A 366 15.82 -2.71 -25.13
CA SER A 366 14.70 -1.95 -24.53
C SER A 366 14.67 -2.01 -23.00
N ASP A 367 15.22 -3.08 -22.43
CA ASP A 367 15.14 -3.34 -21.00
C ASP A 367 16.41 -2.84 -20.29
N LYS A 368 17.37 -2.23 -21.01
CA LYS A 368 18.65 -1.79 -20.45
C LYS A 368 18.47 -0.57 -19.55
N CYS A 369 19.13 -0.58 -18.40
CA CYS A 369 19.19 0.62 -17.58
C CYS A 369 19.84 1.78 -18.33
N PRO A 370 19.30 3.01 -18.20
CA PRO A 370 20.00 4.20 -18.64
C PRO A 370 21.42 4.23 -18.06
N PRO A 371 22.41 4.71 -18.81
CA PRO A 371 23.80 4.77 -18.35
C PRO A 371 23.99 5.76 -17.19
N ASP A 372 23.09 6.75 -17.05
CA ASP A 372 23.16 7.79 -16.02
C ASP A 372 22.49 7.34 -14.72
N ASN A 373 23.02 7.81 -13.58
CA ASN A 373 22.54 7.44 -12.25
C ASN A 373 21.11 7.95 -12.02
N VAL A 374 20.14 7.05 -12.14
CA VAL A 374 18.69 7.35 -12.02
C VAL A 374 18.33 8.02 -10.68
N ILE A 375 19.13 7.82 -9.63
CA ILE A 375 18.97 8.48 -8.32
C ILE A 375 19.16 10.01 -8.46
N GLU A 376 20.14 10.46 -9.22
CA GLU A 376 20.39 11.90 -9.44
C GLU A 376 19.23 12.57 -10.19
N ILE A 377 18.57 11.84 -11.09
CA ILE A 377 17.40 12.33 -11.84
C ILE A 377 16.14 12.37 -10.95
N LEU A 378 16.00 11.45 -9.99
CA LEU A 378 14.89 11.44 -9.05
C LEU A 378 15.04 12.54 -8.00
N ASP A 379 16.26 12.74 -7.49
CA ASP A 379 16.59 13.82 -6.56
C ASP A 379 16.44 15.19 -7.25
N SER A 380 16.90 15.36 -8.51
CA SER A 380 16.72 16.61 -9.26
C SER A 380 15.25 16.94 -9.52
N ARG A 381 14.39 15.93 -9.68
CA ARG A 381 12.93 16.14 -9.85
C ARG A 381 12.24 16.50 -8.54
N LEU A 382 12.69 15.95 -7.41
CA LEU A 382 12.25 16.39 -6.09
C LEU A 382 12.73 17.81 -5.77
N GLU A 383 13.95 18.18 -6.18
CA GLU A 383 14.50 19.52 -6.02
C GLU A 383 13.84 20.56 -6.95
N SER A 384 13.47 20.19 -8.18
CA SER A 384 12.69 21.10 -9.06
C SER A 384 11.29 21.44 -8.53
N VAL A 385 10.79 20.68 -7.56
CA VAL A 385 9.54 20.97 -6.83
C VAL A 385 9.80 21.85 -5.60
N ARG A 386 11.05 21.93 -5.12
CA ARG A 386 11.45 22.77 -3.98
C ARG A 386 11.59 24.25 -4.32
N ASP A 387 11.81 24.61 -5.59
CA ASP A 387 12.05 26.00 -5.97
C ASP A 387 11.58 26.33 -7.41
N PRO A 388 10.37 26.89 -7.60
CA PRO A 388 9.87 27.25 -8.93
C PRO A 388 10.60 28.44 -9.58
N ASP A 389 11.40 29.19 -8.80
CA ASP A 389 11.93 30.52 -9.19
C ASP A 389 13.46 30.59 -9.37
N SER A 390 14.19 29.47 -9.30
CA SER A 390 15.66 29.51 -9.44
C SER A 390 16.19 29.47 -10.88
N THR A 391 15.33 29.45 -11.92
CA THR A 391 15.80 29.71 -13.29
C THR A 391 16.01 31.20 -13.53
N SER A 392 17.05 31.76 -12.90
CA SER A 392 17.68 32.96 -13.44
C SER A 392 19.19 32.95 -13.24
N GLN A 393 19.88 33.18 -14.35
CA GLN A 393 21.26 33.63 -14.48
C GLN A 393 22.36 32.58 -14.35
N THR A 394 22.87 32.16 -15.51
CA THR A 394 24.31 32.19 -15.79
C THR A 394 24.55 32.23 -17.30
N ASN A 395 24.44 33.44 -17.86
CA ASN A 395 25.20 33.80 -19.06
C ASN A 395 26.54 34.34 -18.57
N SER A 396 27.65 33.66 -18.89
CA SER A 396 29.00 34.27 -18.92
C SER A 396 29.97 33.38 -19.71
N THR A 397 30.17 33.76 -20.97
CA THR A 397 31.48 33.90 -21.65
C THR A 397 32.59 32.88 -21.35
N VAL A 398 32.83 31.98 -22.30
CA VAL A 398 34.14 31.33 -22.49
C VAL A 398 34.91 32.17 -23.51
N THR A 399 35.76 33.06 -23.00
CA THR A 399 36.90 33.60 -23.75
C THR A 399 38.01 32.56 -23.78
N GLY A 400 38.51 32.26 -24.98
CA GLY A 400 39.68 31.39 -25.15
C GLY A 400 40.96 32.03 -24.62
N LEU A 401 41.95 31.17 -24.33
CA LEU A 401 43.37 31.45 -24.52
C LEU A 401 44.18 30.15 -24.38
N GLU A 402 45.16 30.06 -25.27
CA GLU A 402 46.11 29.00 -25.52
C GLU A 402 47.08 28.77 -24.34
N ARG A 403 47.44 27.50 -24.09
CA ARG A 403 48.79 26.96 -24.33
C ARG A 403 48.84 25.46 -24.10
#